data_AF-A0A558NS78-F1
#
_entry.id   AF-A0A558NS78-F1
#
_cell.length_a   1.000
_cell.length_b   1.000
_cell.length_c   1.000
_cell.angle_alpha   90.00
_cell.angle_beta   90.00
_cell.angle_gamma   90.00
#
_symmetry.space_group_name_H-M   'P 1'
#
loop_
_entity.id
_entity.type
_entity.pdbx_description
1 polymer ?
#
loop_
_entity_poly.entity_id
_entity_poly.type
_entity_poly.pdbx_seq_one_letter_code
_entity_poly.pdbx_strand_id
1 'polypeptide(L)'
;MEIKEQFWALCDRVQIEDDKDYGITPEFGELLFEILDFVMSNPESEEIFKECFVELGLHPERYTEWILLYCMRDLRYPEVQMAINKNFDDLGGVNGAPRLMNFVSHVNWAYDNTPWEDADFFKYHWEKEHPGEPWPLEPKNA
;
A
#
# COMPACT_ATOMS: atom_id res chain seq x y z
N MET A 1 -20.68 -5.95 -11.05
CA MET A 1 -19.99 -5.11 -10.06
C MET A 1 -18.83 -4.47 -10.79
N GLU A 2 -18.85 -3.15 -10.91
CA GLU A 2 -17.82 -2.37 -11.61
C GLU A 2 -16.47 -2.58 -10.91
N ILE A 3 -15.35 -2.64 -11.64
CA ILE A 3 -14.02 -2.96 -11.08
C ILE A 3 -13.66 -2.06 -9.89
N LYS A 4 -14.06 -0.78 -9.96
CA LYS A 4 -13.91 0.22 -8.90
C LYS A 4 -14.70 -0.14 -7.64
N GLU A 5 -15.93 -0.65 -7.78
CA GLU A 5 -16.74 -1.09 -6.63
C GLU A 5 -16.09 -2.27 -5.91
N GLN A 6 -15.50 -3.22 -6.66
CA GLN A 6 -14.82 -4.38 -6.05
C GLN A 6 -13.57 -3.94 -5.29
N PHE A 7 -12.78 -3.04 -5.87
CA PHE A 7 -11.61 -2.47 -5.21
C PHE A 7 -11.96 -1.84 -3.87
N TRP A 8 -12.99 -0.98 -3.83
CA TRP A 8 -13.40 -0.33 -2.58
C TRP A 8 -13.97 -1.32 -1.57
N ALA A 9 -14.72 -2.33 -2.02
CA ALA A 9 -15.20 -3.38 -1.12
C ALA A 9 -14.05 -4.18 -0.48
N LEU A 10 -12.93 -4.39 -1.18
CA LEU A 10 -11.73 -5.00 -0.60
C LEU A 10 -11.04 -4.06 0.40
N CYS A 11 -10.94 -2.78 0.07
CA CYS A 11 -10.39 -1.78 0.99
C CYS A 11 -11.20 -1.68 2.29
N ASP A 12 -12.54 -1.70 2.19
CA ASP A 12 -13.44 -1.70 3.34
C ASP A 12 -13.22 -2.92 4.24
N ARG A 13 -12.97 -4.10 3.66
CA ARG A 13 -12.66 -5.32 4.42
C ARG A 13 -11.37 -5.19 5.22
N VAL A 14 -10.32 -4.62 4.62
CA VAL A 14 -9.06 -4.36 5.32
C VAL A 14 -9.29 -3.36 6.46
N GLN A 15 -10.00 -2.26 6.20
CA GLN A 15 -10.26 -1.25 7.22
C GLN A 15 -11.07 -1.82 8.40
N ILE A 16 -12.11 -2.60 8.12
CA ILE A 16 -12.92 -3.26 9.15
C ILE A 16 -12.07 -4.19 10.02
N GLU A 17 -11.04 -4.83 9.46
CA GLU A 17 -10.15 -5.71 10.22
C GLU A 17 -9.12 -4.91 11.03
N ASP A 18 -8.54 -3.86 10.45
CA ASP A 18 -7.62 -2.95 11.14
C ASP A 18 -8.29 -2.29 12.35
N ASP A 19 -9.56 -1.88 12.21
CA ASP A 19 -10.38 -1.26 13.27
C ASP A 19 -10.65 -2.19 14.46
N LYS A 20 -10.46 -3.51 14.33
CA LYS A 20 -10.74 -4.48 15.41
C LYS A 20 -9.65 -4.55 16.48
N ASP A 21 -8.51 -3.89 16.27
CA ASP A 21 -7.41 -3.64 17.21
C ASP A 21 -7.28 -4.66 18.38
N TYR A 22 -6.72 -5.84 18.10
CA TYR A 22 -6.46 -6.89 19.09
C TYR A 22 -5.08 -6.79 19.76
N GLY A 23 -4.28 -5.74 19.50
CA GLY A 23 -2.94 -5.58 20.11
C GLY A 23 -1.93 -6.68 19.74
N ILE A 24 -2.21 -7.47 18.70
CA ILE A 24 -1.35 -8.50 18.10
C ILE A 24 -1.24 -8.14 16.62
N THR A 25 -0.06 -8.36 16.04
CA THR A 25 0.33 -8.11 14.65
C THR A 25 -0.83 -8.22 13.66
N PRO A 26 -1.01 -7.27 12.72
CA PRO A 26 -2.04 -7.29 11.69
C PRO A 26 -2.34 -8.66 11.05
N GLU A 27 -3.43 -9.32 11.44
CA GLU A 27 -3.90 -10.55 10.79
C GLU A 27 -4.59 -10.25 9.43
N PHE A 28 -4.51 -9.02 8.92
CA PHE A 28 -5.08 -8.63 7.62
C PHE A 28 -4.10 -8.75 6.44
N GLY A 29 -2.93 -9.35 6.63
CA GLY A 29 -1.96 -9.58 5.54
C GLY A 29 -2.55 -10.34 4.35
N GLU A 30 -3.43 -11.32 4.58
CA GLU A 30 -4.16 -12.04 3.51
C GLU A 30 -5.10 -11.11 2.72
N LEU A 31 -5.73 -10.15 3.39
CA LEU A 31 -6.61 -9.17 2.75
C LEU A 31 -5.82 -8.15 1.91
N LEU A 32 -4.63 -7.75 2.36
CA LEU A 32 -3.74 -6.89 1.57
C LEU A 32 -3.27 -7.60 0.31
N PHE A 33 -2.90 -8.88 0.43
CA PHE A 33 -2.56 -9.71 -0.72
C PHE A 33 -3.74 -9.86 -1.69
N GLU A 34 -4.96 -10.05 -1.20
CA GLU A 34 -6.16 -10.12 -2.04
C GLU A 34 -6.36 -8.84 -2.87
N ILE A 35 -6.08 -7.65 -2.32
CA ILE A 35 -6.09 -6.40 -3.09
C ILE A 35 -5.00 -6.40 -4.17
N LEU A 36 -3.77 -6.77 -3.81
CA LEU A 36 -2.66 -6.79 -4.76
C LEU A 36 -2.92 -7.77 -5.91
N ASP A 37 -3.32 -9.00 -5.59
CA ASP A 37 -3.65 -10.05 -6.57
C ASP A 37 -4.81 -9.62 -7.48
N PHE A 38 -5.84 -9.00 -6.90
CA PHE A 38 -6.95 -8.44 -7.67
C PHE A 38 -6.50 -7.38 -8.68
N VAL A 39 -5.63 -6.46 -8.27
CA VAL A 39 -5.09 -5.43 -9.18
C VAL A 39 -4.22 -6.06 -10.27
N MET A 40 -3.30 -6.97 -9.91
CA MET A 40 -2.40 -7.63 -10.85
C MET A 40 -3.13 -8.53 -11.85
N SER A 41 -4.27 -9.11 -11.45
CA SER A 41 -5.11 -9.96 -12.30
C SER A 41 -5.99 -9.20 -13.29
N ASN A 42 -6.08 -7.88 -13.19
CA ASN A 42 -6.91 -7.03 -14.07
C ASN A 42 -6.08 -5.89 -14.71
N PRO A 43 -4.99 -6.19 -15.44
CA PRO A 43 -4.08 -5.17 -15.97
C PRO A 43 -4.74 -4.20 -16.95
N GLU A 44 -5.82 -4.60 -17.63
CA GLU A 44 -6.62 -3.73 -18.50
C GLU A 44 -7.30 -2.56 -17.76
N SER A 45 -7.40 -2.66 -16.43
CA SER A 45 -7.99 -1.65 -15.55
C SER A 45 -6.95 -0.82 -14.79
N GLU A 46 -5.66 -0.88 -15.18
CA GLU A 46 -4.55 -0.21 -14.49
C GLU A 46 -4.83 1.28 -14.19
N GLU A 47 -5.33 2.04 -15.17
CA GLU A 47 -5.62 3.47 -14.99
C GLU A 47 -6.71 3.72 -13.93
N ILE A 48 -7.73 2.85 -13.86
CA ILE A 48 -8.76 2.93 -12.83
C ILE A 48 -8.15 2.67 -11.44
N PHE A 49 -7.24 1.69 -11.33
CA PHE A 49 -6.57 1.41 -10.08
C PHE A 49 -5.64 2.54 -9.65
N LYS A 50 -4.90 3.16 -10.57
CA LYS A 50 -4.11 4.37 -10.28
C LYS A 50 -4.99 5.47 -9.70
N GLU A 51 -6.15 5.75 -10.31
CA GLU A 51 -7.11 6.73 -9.77
C GLU A 51 -7.57 6.38 -8.36
N CYS A 52 -7.89 5.11 -8.09
CA CYS A 52 -8.29 4.66 -6.75
C CYS A 52 -7.17 4.79 -5.72
N PHE A 53 -5.92 4.43 -6.07
CA PHE A 53 -4.77 4.59 -5.17
C PHE A 53 -4.41 6.05 -4.92
N VAL A 54 -4.59 6.93 -5.92
CA VAL A 54 -4.50 8.38 -5.71
C VAL A 54 -5.60 8.82 -4.74
N GLU A 55 -6.84 8.38 -4.92
CA GLU A 55 -7.94 8.72 -4.00
C GLU A 55 -7.66 8.29 -2.56
N LEU A 56 -7.08 7.09 -2.36
CA LEU A 56 -6.58 6.63 -1.06
C LEU A 56 -5.53 7.57 -0.47
N GLY A 57 -4.52 7.93 -1.27
CA GLY A 57 -3.40 8.75 -0.80
C GLY A 57 -3.74 10.23 -0.56
N LEU A 58 -4.81 10.74 -1.20
CA LEU A 58 -5.31 12.09 -0.96
C LEU A 58 -6.21 12.18 0.28
N HIS A 59 -6.72 11.04 0.76
CA HIS A 59 -7.61 10.93 1.92
C HIS A 59 -7.11 9.88 2.93
N PRO A 60 -5.88 10.05 3.48
CA PRO A 60 -5.24 9.06 4.35
C PRO A 60 -5.97 8.82 5.67
N GLU A 61 -6.97 9.65 6.01
CA GLU A 61 -7.82 9.46 7.18
C GLU A 61 -8.95 8.44 6.98
N ARG A 62 -9.24 8.03 5.74
CA ARG A 62 -10.38 7.14 5.43
C ARG A 62 -10.05 5.67 5.53
N TYR A 63 -8.83 5.33 5.16
CA TYR A 63 -8.35 3.97 5.05
C TYR A 63 -6.95 3.87 5.61
N THR A 64 -6.63 2.70 6.14
CA THR A 64 -5.32 2.39 6.68
C THR A 64 -4.23 2.54 5.62
N GLU A 65 -3.11 3.15 6.00
CA GLU A 65 -2.00 3.39 5.07
C GLU A 65 -1.39 2.07 4.55
N TRP A 66 -1.56 0.97 5.29
CA TRP A 66 -1.09 -0.36 4.90
C TRP A 66 -1.55 -0.80 3.51
N ILE A 67 -2.76 -0.45 3.08
CA ILE A 67 -3.27 -0.79 1.74
C ILE A 67 -2.36 -0.18 0.67
N LEU A 68 -2.10 1.13 0.80
CA LEU A 68 -1.30 1.87 -0.15
C LEU A 68 0.17 1.42 -0.12
N LEU A 69 0.74 1.29 1.10
CA LEU A 69 2.14 0.93 1.28
C LEU A 69 2.44 -0.48 0.77
N TYR A 70 1.55 -1.46 1.05
CA TYR A 70 1.67 -2.83 0.57
C TYR A 70 1.61 -2.88 -0.95
N CYS A 71 0.57 -2.28 -1.57
CA CYS A 71 0.38 -2.39 -3.01
C CYS A 71 1.44 -1.64 -3.82
N MET A 72 1.83 -0.43 -3.40
CA MET A 72 2.77 0.40 -4.18
C MET A 72 4.20 -0.14 -4.17
N ARG A 73 4.54 -0.98 -3.19
CA ARG A 73 5.82 -1.69 -3.14
C ARG A 73 6.01 -2.61 -4.34
N ASP A 74 4.96 -3.30 -4.75
CA ASP A 74 5.01 -4.30 -5.82
C ASP A 74 4.59 -3.68 -7.17
N LEU A 75 3.52 -2.88 -7.17
CA LEU A 75 2.97 -2.27 -8.38
C LEU A 75 3.82 -1.09 -8.91
N ARG A 76 4.45 -0.33 -8.01
CA ARG A 76 5.36 0.78 -8.34
C ARG A 76 4.78 1.79 -9.33
N TYR A 77 3.56 2.27 -9.12
CA TYR A 77 2.92 3.30 -9.97
C TYR A 77 3.42 4.70 -9.62
N PRO A 78 4.42 5.28 -10.33
CA PRO A 78 5.00 6.58 -9.96
C PRO A 78 3.97 7.71 -9.97
N GLU A 79 2.91 7.61 -10.76
CA GLU A 79 1.84 8.59 -10.85
C GLU A 79 1.12 8.77 -9.49
N VAL A 80 0.96 7.68 -8.74
CA VAL A 80 0.36 7.69 -7.40
C VAL A 80 1.26 8.45 -6.43
N GLN A 81 2.55 8.09 -6.39
CA GLN A 81 3.55 8.79 -5.56
C GLN A 81 3.60 10.29 -5.88
N MET A 82 3.65 10.63 -7.17
CA MET A 82 3.72 12.02 -7.63
C MET A 82 2.48 12.82 -7.23
N ALA A 83 1.28 12.24 -7.35
CA ALA A 83 0.04 12.91 -6.96
C ALA A 83 -0.01 13.20 -5.46
N ILE A 84 0.41 12.24 -4.62
CA ILE A 84 0.43 12.39 -3.16
C ILE A 84 1.45 13.45 -2.74
N ASN A 85 2.68 13.38 -3.25
CA ASN A 85 3.72 14.37 -2.97
C ASN A 85 3.29 15.77 -3.43
N LYS A 86 2.69 15.89 -4.62
CA LYS A 86 2.17 17.16 -5.12
C LYS A 86 1.09 17.73 -4.19
N ASN A 87 0.14 16.91 -3.74
CA ASN A 87 -0.89 17.37 -2.82
C ASN A 87 -0.30 17.84 -1.49
N PHE A 88 0.69 17.13 -0.95
CA PHE A 88 1.42 17.56 0.25
C PHE A 88 2.09 18.91 0.07
N ASP A 89 2.77 19.12 -1.06
CA ASP A 89 3.42 20.40 -1.39
C ASP A 89 2.40 21.53 -1.56
N ASP A 90 1.28 21.27 -2.26
CA ASP A 90 0.19 22.24 -2.47
C ASP A 90 -0.47 22.66 -1.15
N LEU A 91 -0.48 21.77 -0.14
CA LEU A 91 -0.93 22.06 1.23
C LEU A 91 0.12 22.81 2.07
N GLY A 92 1.27 23.20 1.49
CA GLY A 92 2.36 23.92 2.16
C GLY A 92 3.44 23.03 2.77
N GLY A 93 3.46 21.74 2.39
CA GLY A 93 4.45 20.76 2.82
C GLY A 93 4.57 20.66 4.33
N VAL A 94 5.81 20.55 4.83
CA VAL A 94 6.11 20.41 6.26
C VAL A 94 5.53 21.55 7.11
N ASN A 95 5.47 22.76 6.55
CA ASN A 95 5.00 23.94 7.29
C ASN A 95 3.47 24.07 7.29
N GLY A 96 2.79 23.59 6.24
CA GLY A 96 1.34 23.70 6.08
C GLY A 96 0.57 22.44 6.49
N ALA A 97 1.18 21.26 6.37
CA ALA A 97 0.57 19.97 6.68
C ALA A 97 1.50 19.02 7.45
N PRO A 98 2.09 19.42 8.60
CA PRO A 98 3.05 18.59 9.34
C PRO A 98 2.51 17.22 9.76
N ARG A 99 1.18 17.07 9.91
CA ARG A 99 0.54 15.79 10.23
C ARG A 99 0.66 14.74 9.12
N LEU A 100 0.79 15.19 7.86
CA LEU A 100 0.95 14.31 6.71
C LEU A 100 2.41 13.91 6.47
N MET A 101 3.37 14.51 7.19
CA MET A 101 4.79 14.29 6.97
C MET A 101 5.19 12.82 7.13
N ASN A 102 4.69 12.15 8.16
CA ASN A 102 4.99 10.73 8.41
C ASN A 102 4.38 9.86 7.30
N PHE A 103 3.10 10.06 7.00
CA PHE A 103 2.40 9.35 5.92
C PHE A 103 3.14 9.49 4.57
N VAL A 104 3.48 10.72 4.17
CA VAL A 104 4.19 10.99 2.92
C VAL A 104 5.59 10.35 2.92
N SER A 105 6.27 10.33 4.07
CA SER A 105 7.55 9.63 4.21
C SER A 105 7.40 8.13 4.03
N HIS A 106 6.38 7.51 4.65
CA HIS A 106 6.07 6.08 4.48
C HIS A 106 5.76 5.75 3.03
N VAL A 107 4.94 6.57 2.37
CA VAL A 107 4.64 6.42 0.94
C VAL A 107 5.92 6.44 0.13
N ASN A 108 6.80 7.43 0.32
CA ASN A 108 8.05 7.50 -0.41
C ASN A 108 8.96 6.28 -0.13
N TRP A 109 8.99 5.77 1.11
CA TRP A 109 9.74 4.56 1.43
C TRP A 109 9.21 3.29 0.74
N ALA A 110 7.91 3.19 0.46
CA ALA A 110 7.38 2.09 -0.35
C ALA A 110 7.98 2.07 -1.77
N TYR A 111 8.41 3.24 -2.27
CA TYR A 111 9.07 3.41 -3.58
C TYR A 111 10.60 3.37 -3.53
N ASP A 112 11.19 3.36 -2.34
CA ASP A 112 12.61 3.11 -2.18
C ASP A 112 12.89 1.60 -2.17
N ASN A 113 14.14 1.20 -2.48
CA ASN A 113 14.61 -0.19 -2.39
C ASN A 113 15.11 -0.55 -0.98
N THR A 114 14.73 0.22 0.03
CA THR A 114 15.23 0.08 1.39
C THR A 114 14.49 -1.05 2.12
N PRO A 115 15.18 -1.91 2.89
CA PRO A 115 14.52 -2.88 3.75
C PRO A 115 13.62 -2.15 4.77
N TRP A 116 12.38 -2.60 4.90
CA TRP A 116 11.45 -2.09 5.92
C TRP A 116 11.83 -2.59 7.31
N GLU A 117 11.57 -1.81 8.37
CA GLU A 117 11.67 -2.28 9.75
C GLU A 117 10.71 -3.46 10.02
N ASP A 118 9.55 -3.50 9.32
CA ASP A 118 8.63 -4.65 9.32
C ASP A 118 8.87 -5.63 8.14
N ALA A 119 10.06 -5.63 7.52
CA ALA A 119 10.37 -6.57 6.43
C ALA A 119 10.12 -8.03 6.83
N ASP A 120 10.24 -8.36 8.12
CA ASP A 120 9.93 -9.67 8.67
C ASP A 120 8.43 -10.02 8.56
N PHE A 121 7.52 -9.05 8.68
CA PHE A 121 6.07 -9.26 8.46
C PHE A 121 5.80 -9.67 7.01
N PHE A 122 6.33 -8.90 6.06
CA PHE A 122 6.11 -9.18 4.64
C PHE A 122 6.82 -10.46 4.18
N LYS A 123 8.04 -10.70 4.68
CA LYS A 123 8.78 -11.93 4.44
C LYS A 123 8.02 -13.15 4.97
N TYR A 124 7.47 -13.07 6.19
CA TYR A 124 6.65 -14.13 6.77
C TYR A 124 5.45 -14.47 5.89
N HIS A 125 4.71 -13.46 5.44
CA HIS A 125 3.55 -13.67 4.56
C HIS A 125 3.95 -14.24 3.20
N TRP A 126 5.03 -13.76 2.59
CA TRP A 126 5.50 -14.33 1.34
C TRP A 126 5.98 -15.77 1.46
N GLU A 127 6.75 -16.10 2.50
CA GLU A 127 7.23 -17.48 2.71
C GLU A 127 6.05 -18.44 2.95
N LYS A 128 4.94 -17.95 3.52
CA LYS A 128 3.70 -18.71 3.69
C LYS A 128 3.00 -18.95 2.35
N GLU A 129 2.87 -17.92 1.51
CA GLU A 129 2.13 -17.99 0.24
C GLU A 129 2.97 -18.58 -0.93
N HIS A 130 4.30 -18.45 -0.88
CA HIS A 130 5.25 -18.91 -1.89
C HIS A 130 6.32 -19.82 -1.27
N PRO A 131 5.93 -21.02 -0.78
CA PRO A 131 6.84 -21.89 -0.06
C PRO A 131 8.02 -22.33 -0.96
N GLY A 132 9.22 -21.84 -0.63
CA GLY A 132 10.46 -22.16 -1.34
C GLY A 132 10.85 -21.18 -2.44
N GLU A 133 10.07 -20.14 -2.70
CA GLU A 133 10.48 -19.04 -3.59
C GLU A 133 11.33 -18.02 -2.84
N PRO A 134 12.41 -17.49 -3.46
CA PRO A 134 13.25 -16.49 -2.81
C PRO A 134 12.45 -15.21 -2.57
N TRP A 135 12.61 -14.64 -1.38
CA TRP A 135 12.00 -13.36 -1.05
C TRP A 135 12.49 -12.29 -2.04
N PRO A 136 11.61 -11.59 -2.79
CA PRO A 136 11.99 -10.64 -3.84
C PRO A 136 12.89 -9.48 -3.40
N LEU A 137 13.05 -9.28 -2.08
CA LEU A 137 13.93 -8.26 -1.50
C LEU A 137 15.24 -8.79 -0.95
N GLU A 138 15.56 -10.09 -1.11
CA GLU A 138 16.93 -10.50 -0.86
C GLU A 138 17.83 -9.65 -1.76
N PRO A 139 18.78 -8.88 -1.18
CA PRO A 139 19.73 -8.16 -2.00
C PRO A 139 20.38 -9.19 -2.91
N LYS A 140 20.20 -9.01 -4.22
CA LYS A 140 20.92 -9.81 -5.21
C LYS A 140 22.39 -9.63 -4.87
N ASN A 141 23.00 -10.68 -4.33
CA ASN A 141 24.39 -10.66 -3.92
C ASN A 141 25.23 -10.01 -5.03
N ALA A 142 25.97 -8.97 -4.63
CA ALA A 142 27.10 -8.45 -5.40
C ALA A 142 28.18 -9.51 -5.59
#